data_AF-A0A0F9T744-F1
#
_entry.id   AF-A0A0F9T744-F1
#
_cell.length_a   1.000
_cell.length_b   1.000
_cell.length_c   1.000
_cell.angle_alpha   90.00
_cell.angle_beta   90.00
_cell.angle_gamma   90.00
#
_symmetry.space_group_name_H-M   'P 1'
#
loop_
_entity.id
_entity.type
_entity.pdbx_description
1 polymer ?
#
loop_
_entity_poly.entity_id
_entity_poly.type
_entity_poly.pdbx_seq_one_letter_code
_entity_poly.pdbx_strand_id
1 'polypeptide(L)' 'MAITRTKQDWSIGAIVKVGFLSLRVLSHRAEYDGLPDIYTLESIDGSRQYEFIPHNGLHRI' A
#
# COMPACT_ATOMS: atom_id res chain seq x y z
N MET A 1 16.93 -20.10 4.56
CA MET A 1 15.51 -19.65 4.56
C MET A 1 15.35 -18.62 3.46
N ALA A 2 14.69 -18.98 2.36
CA ALA A 2 14.45 -18.04 1.28
C ALA A 2 13.37 -17.05 1.72
N ILE A 3 13.70 -15.76 1.82
CA ILE A 3 12.70 -14.71 1.93
C ILE A 3 11.98 -14.71 0.59
N THR A 4 10.87 -15.46 0.52
CA THR A 4 10.03 -15.47 -0.68
C THR A 4 9.51 -14.05 -0.80
N ARG A 5 9.97 -13.30 -1.82
CA ARG A 5 9.36 -12.03 -2.22
C ARG A 5 7.99 -12.39 -2.81
N THR A 6 7.05 -12.73 -1.94
CA THR A 6 5.66 -12.93 -2.32
C THR A 6 5.22 -11.62 -2.94
N LYS A 7 4.98 -11.64 -4.26
CA LYS A 7 4.40 -10.50 -4.96
C LYS A 7 3.04 -10.25 -4.31
N GLN A 8 2.91 -9.12 -3.64
CA GLN A 8 1.64 -8.72 -3.07
C GLN A 8 0.76 -8.18 -4.19
N ASP A 9 -0.53 -8.45 -4.12
CA ASP A 9 -1.51 -7.89 -5.05
C ASP A 9 -1.84 -6.46 -4.65
N TRP A 10 -1.51 -5.50 -5.51
CA TRP A 10 -1.75 -4.07 -5.29
C TRP A 10 -2.99 -3.56 -6.02
N SER A 11 -3.86 -4.47 -6.47
CA SER A 11 -5.14 -4.13 -7.08
C SER A 11 -6.10 -3.51 -6.05
N ILE A 12 -6.97 -2.61 -6.50
CA ILE A 12 -8.00 -2.00 -5.65
C ILE A 12 -8.88 -3.10 -5.01
N GLY A 13 -9.07 -3.01 -3.70
CA GLY A 13 -9.81 -3.97 -2.89
C GLY A 13 -8.96 -5.12 -2.33
N ALA A 14 -7.74 -5.33 -2.83
CA ALA A 14 -6.82 -6.34 -2.30
C ALA A 14 -6.28 -5.95 -0.92
N ILE A 15 -5.86 -6.95 -0.15
CA ILE A 15 -5.23 -6.74 1.16
C ILE A 15 -3.72 -6.94 1.02
N VAL A 16 -2.97 -5.91 1.35
CA VAL A 16 -1.51 -5.88 1.36
C VAL A 16 -0.98 -5.76 2.79
N LYS A 17 0.21 -6.30 3.02
CA LYS A 17 0.97 -6.17 4.25
C LYS A 17 2.08 -5.15 4.07
N VAL A 18 1.98 -4.04 4.82
CA VAL A 18 3.02 -3.02 4.89
C VAL A 18 3.59 -3.01 6.30
N GLY A 19 4.81 -3.52 6.44
CA GLY A 19 5.41 -3.81 7.75
C GLY A 19 4.59 -4.86 8.50
N PHE A 20 4.01 -4.49 9.65
CA PHE A 20 3.13 -5.33 10.46
C PHE A 20 1.64 -5.05 10.23
N LEU A 21 1.30 -4.01 9.47
CA LEU A 21 -0.08 -3.64 9.19
C LEU A 21 -0.61 -4.45 8.00
N SER A 22 -1.84 -4.93 8.11
CA SER A 22 -2.60 -5.45 6.98
C SER A 22 -3.60 -4.36 6.57
N LEU A 23 -3.46 -3.88 5.34
CA LEU A 23 -4.18 -2.74 4.82
C LEU A 23 -4.86 -3.11 3.50
N ARG A 24 -6.02 -2.54 3.25
CA ARG A 24 -6.77 -2.73 2.01
C ARG A 24 -6.44 -1.60 1.04
N VAL A 25 -6.17 -1.93 -0.22
CA VAL A 25 -5.93 -0.93 -1.26
C VAL A 25 -7.26 -0.27 -1.63
N LEU A 26 -7.38 1.04 -1.44
CA LEU A 26 -8.55 1.83 -1.85
C LEU A 26 -8.37 2.38 -3.25
N SER A 27 -7.20 2.92 -3.54
CA SER A 27 -6.87 3.49 -4.84
C SER A 27 -5.36 3.54 -5.02
N HIS A 28 -4.93 3.67 -6.27
CA HIS A 28 -3.56 4.01 -6.60
C HIS A 28 -3.58 5.14 -7.63
N ARG A 29 -2.66 6.10 -7.49
CA ARG A 29 -2.43 7.16 -8.49
C ARG A 29 -0.99 7.07 -8.96
N ALA A 30 -0.82 7.00 -10.27
CA ALA A 30 0.49 7.20 -10.88
C ALA A 30 0.79 8.70 -10.86
N GLU A 31 1.90 9.11 -10.26
CA GLU A 31 2.36 10.49 -10.33
C GLU A 31 3.13 10.66 -11.64
N TYR A 32 2.57 11.47 -12.54
CA TYR A 32 3.01 11.63 -13.93
C TYR A 32 4.34 12.40 -13.99
N ASP A 33 5.45 11.75 -13.62
CA ASP A 33 6.82 12.22 -13.86
C ASP A 33 7.90 11.14 -13.60
N GLY A 34 7.53 9.85 -13.62
CA GLY A 34 8.45 8.74 -13.32
C GLY A 34 8.70 8.52 -11.82
N LEU A 35 7.85 9.12 -10.98
CA LEU A 35 7.83 8.93 -9.53
C LEU A 35 6.98 7.70 -9.16
N PRO A 36 7.27 7.05 -8.02
CA PRO A 36 6.60 5.83 -7.62
C PRO A 36 5.10 6.04 -7.35
N ASP A 37 4.29 5.06 -7.75
CA ASP A 37 2.82 5.09 -7.56
C ASP A 37 2.44 5.34 -6.10
N ILE A 38 1.54 6.28 -5.86
CA ILE A 38 0.99 6.55 -4.54
C ILE A 38 -0.22 5.65 -4.34
N TYR A 39 -0.20 4.82 -3.30
CA TYR A 39 -1.30 3.94 -2.94
C TYR A 39 -2.03 4.49 -1.73
N THR A 40 -3.33 4.72 -1.86
CA THR A 40 -4.20 4.98 -0.70
C THR A 40 -4.68 3.65 -0.17
N LEU A 41 -4.43 3.41 1.12
CA LEU A 41 -4.75 2.20 1.83
C LEU A 41 -5.66 2.51 3.02
N GLU A 42 -6.47 1.55 3.44
CA GLU A 42 -7.23 1.63 4.69
C GLU A 42 -6.89 0.46 5.62
N SER A 43 -7.10 0.64 6.92
CA SER A 43 -7.11 -0.48 7.84
C SER A 43 -8.30 -1.41 7.54
N ILE A 44 -8.17 -2.70 7.86
CA ILE A 44 -9.21 -3.71 7.59
C ILE A 44 -10.57 -3.35 8.24
N ASP A 45 -10.54 -2.63 9.35
CA ASP A 45 -11.72 -2.13 10.07
C ASP A 45 -12.26 -0.79 9.52
N GLY A 46 -11.60 -0.19 8.51
CA GLY A 46 -11.97 1.09 7.91
C GLY A 46 -11.77 2.31 8.82
N SER A 47 -11.12 2.13 9.98
CA SER A 47 -10.99 3.20 10.98
C SER A 47 -9.88 4.21 10.66
N ARG A 48 -8.92 3.83 9.82
CA ARG A 48 -7.72 4.62 9.52
C ARG A 48 -7.38 4.52 8.04
N GLN A 49 -7.01 5.64 7.46
CA GLN A 49 -6.48 5.71 6.12
C GLN A 49 -4.97 5.96 6.17
N TYR A 50 -4.30 5.43 5.15
CA TYR A 50 -2.87 5.48 5.00
C TYR A 50 -2.53 5.78 3.55
N GLU A 51 -1.43 6.46 3.35
CA GLU A 51 -0.82 6.69 2.05
C GLU A 51 0.51 5.95 2.04
N PHE A 52 0.69 5.06 1.06
CA PHE A 52 1.93 4.33 0.86
C PHE A 52 2.58 4.83 -0.43
N ILE A 53 3.82 5.31 -0.29
CA ILE A 53 4.65 5.72 -1.42
C ILE A 53 5.88 4.82 -1.42
N PRO A 54 6.11 4.00 -2.47
CA PRO A 54 7.32 3.20 -2.58
C PRO A 54 8.56 4.09 -2.40
N HIS A 55 9.54 3.59 -1.64
CA HIS A 55 10.74 4.33 -1.19
C HIS A 55 10.52 5.45 -0.16
N ASN A 56 9.34 6.07 -0.09
CA ASN A 56 9.03 7.12 0.90
C ASN A 56 8.37 6.56 2.18
N GLY A 57 7.76 5.38 2.11
CA GLY A 57 7.17 4.68 3.25
C GLY A 57 5.65 4.86 3.36
N LEU A 58 5.14 4.59 4.56
CA LEU A 58 3.71 4.66 4.89
C LEU A 58 3.43 5.88 5.77
N HIS A 59 2.55 6.76 5.30
CA HIS A 59 2.03 7.90 6.04
C HIS A 59 0.58 7.62 6.45
N ARG A 60 0.17 8.11 7.62
CA ARG A 60 -1.23 8.06 8.05
C ARG A 60 -1.88 9.39 7.69
N ILE A 61 -3.06 9.33 7.09
CA ILE A 61 -3.89 10.48 6.73
C ILE A 61 -5.20 10.49 7.53
#